data_AF-A0A5K1J7Z8-F1
#
_entry.id   AF-A0A5K1J7Z8-F1
#
_cell.length_a   1.000
_cell.length_b   1.000
_cell.length_c   1.000
_cell.angle_alpha   90.00
_cell.angle_beta   90.00
_cell.angle_gamma   90.00
#
_symmetry.space_group_name_H-M   'P 1'
#
loop_
_entity.id
_entity.type
_entity.pdbx_description
1 polymer ?
#
loop_
_entity_poly.entity_id
_entity_poly.type
_entity_poly.pdbx_seq_one_letter_code
_entity_poly.pdbx_strand_id
1 'polypeptide(L)'
;MRKPASCVLSIALSLVMTVGFIPSPALAEIASAPEPAAQSAGKPNESPAETTSGQARANDQISAASGTNVTANATQPIDASMFSIEDTDIRYTGNPVMPTVTSSTVPSDQYTVAYENNVAIGQATAVVTADDQNYSGTCAIPFEIKPANAAANYQHSTTAQSGDITLTVQWNDPRLGQETTFHVTATGGSGAYQFRMDAPTYMDPDGSSESVADPSRNQWQQYTGECTSHDYQFEMTASGTYYLRFYLMDKAAGVYYLRSNVFASANDDAYPAVSAIVKSAVDKCSADTDGSDYARALWLHDWTLDHLEYDHDLNWCSAESGLTRHQGTCESYQRIYSKLLNAAGIANGRITGNGHTWNAVKIDGKWCQMDLTWDDTSDNWYGDLDQRHLYFGLTDELMAIAHSDHTSNYQKDDYAYRSTDLSNNYFVRNGKADKWAEKYADRIQQHLDAKEESFSINADNQSFPPSISGIQNGIVAYAMNLREWETNNSKVELAATSNVTKESNSKWSAKYRFLYLSTDDIIRAINQRLPRLRKMYCH
;
A
#
# COMPACT_ATOMS: atom_id res chain seq x y z
N MET A 1 22.49 22.64 60.63
CA MET A 1 22.50 23.21 59.27
C MET A 1 22.45 22.06 58.26
N ARG A 2 21.43 22.05 57.38
CA ARG A 2 21.36 21.55 55.97
C ARG A 2 22.11 20.24 55.63
N LYS A 3 21.56 19.18 55.00
CA LYS A 3 20.33 18.84 54.24
C LYS A 3 20.18 17.29 54.26
N PRO A 4 18.98 16.70 54.09
CA PRO A 4 18.81 15.26 53.90
C PRO A 4 18.88 14.86 52.41
N ALA A 5 19.30 13.62 52.18
CA ALA A 5 19.28 12.92 50.90
C ALA A 5 17.87 12.42 50.58
N SER A 6 17.43 12.61 49.33
CA SER A 6 16.21 12.00 48.79
C SER A 6 16.53 10.60 48.28
N CYS A 7 16.05 9.57 48.99
CA CYS A 7 15.86 8.22 48.43
C CYS A 7 14.47 8.17 47.80
N VAL A 8 14.41 8.06 46.47
CA VAL A 8 13.17 7.73 45.74
C VAL A 8 13.07 6.21 45.70
N LEU A 9 12.06 5.66 46.37
CA LEU A 9 11.72 4.24 46.34
C LEU A 9 10.50 4.08 45.41
N SER A 10 10.75 3.77 44.14
CA SER A 10 9.69 3.40 43.19
C SER A 10 9.26 1.95 43.44
N ILE A 11 8.01 1.75 43.87
CA ILE A 11 7.38 0.44 43.96
C ILE A 11 6.62 0.21 42.65
N ALA A 12 7.22 -0.57 41.75
CA ALA A 12 6.51 -1.13 40.61
C ALA A 12 5.68 -2.33 41.09
N LEU A 13 4.35 -2.24 41.03
CA LEU A 13 3.45 -3.36 41.30
C LEU A 13 2.95 -3.92 39.97
N SER A 14 3.66 -4.92 39.44
CA SER A 14 3.20 -5.71 38.29
C SER A 14 2.04 -6.61 38.71
N LEU A 15 0.83 -6.32 38.23
CA LEU A 15 -0.31 -7.23 38.37
C LEU A 15 -0.42 -8.08 37.10
N VAL A 16 0.14 -9.29 37.16
CA VAL A 16 -0.11 -10.35 36.17
C VAL A 16 -1.50 -10.91 36.45
N MET A 17 -2.47 -10.66 35.56
CA MET A 17 -3.71 -11.44 35.53
C MET A 17 -3.59 -12.53 34.47
N THR A 18 -3.26 -13.74 34.93
CA THR A 18 -3.50 -14.98 34.19
C THR A 18 -4.99 -15.19 34.01
N VAL A 19 -5.47 -15.13 32.77
CA VAL A 19 -6.80 -15.63 32.39
C VAL A 19 -6.59 -16.98 31.72
N GLY A 20 -6.97 -18.05 32.42
CA GLY A 20 -6.96 -19.40 31.86
C GLY A 20 -8.13 -19.60 30.90
N PHE A 21 -7.85 -20.09 29.69
CA PHE A 21 -8.86 -20.65 28.79
C PHE A 21 -8.54 -22.12 28.52
N ILE A 22 -9.58 -22.95 28.68
CA ILE A 22 -9.61 -24.37 28.31
C ILE A 22 -9.84 -24.42 26.78
N PRO A 23 -9.05 -25.17 25.99
CA PRO A 23 -9.31 -25.32 24.57
C PRO A 23 -10.33 -26.43 24.33
N SER A 24 -11.26 -26.22 23.40
CA SER A 24 -11.93 -27.30 22.69
C SER A 24 -11.89 -26.98 21.20
N PRO A 25 -11.49 -27.93 20.33
CA PRO A 25 -11.14 -27.66 18.95
C PRO A 25 -12.37 -27.70 18.05
N ALA A 26 -12.54 -26.67 17.22
CA ALA A 26 -13.35 -26.77 16.02
C ALA A 26 -12.53 -26.21 14.86
N LEU A 27 -12.17 -27.10 13.94
CA LEU A 27 -11.64 -26.76 12.62
C LEU A 27 -12.63 -25.83 11.92
N ALA A 28 -12.14 -24.73 11.36
CA ALA A 28 -12.85 -24.00 10.31
C ALA A 28 -11.83 -23.43 9.31
N GLU A 29 -12.17 -23.61 8.04
CA GLU A 29 -11.41 -23.34 6.82
C GLU A 29 -10.89 -21.91 6.69
N ILE A 30 -9.75 -21.83 6.01
CA ILE A 30 -9.04 -20.62 5.62
C ILE A 30 -9.80 -19.99 4.44
N ALA A 31 -10.45 -18.85 4.67
CA ALA A 31 -10.88 -17.95 3.61
C ALA A 31 -10.12 -16.63 3.78
N SER A 32 -9.31 -16.28 2.78
CA SER A 32 -8.66 -14.98 2.67
C SER A 32 -9.72 -13.88 2.69
N ALA A 33 -9.69 -13.02 3.71
CA ALA A 33 -10.49 -11.81 3.69
C ALA A 33 -9.89 -10.85 2.64
N PRO A 34 -10.72 -10.20 1.80
CA PRO A 34 -10.26 -9.17 0.88
C PRO A 34 -9.79 -7.94 1.66
N GLU A 35 -8.68 -7.35 1.22
CA GLU A 35 -8.20 -6.03 1.67
C GLU A 35 -9.30 -4.98 1.48
N PRO A 36 -9.47 -4.01 2.40
CA PRO A 36 -10.50 -3.00 2.27
C PRO A 36 -10.19 -2.10 1.07
N ALA A 37 -11.12 -2.04 0.13
CA ALA A 37 -11.16 -1.05 -0.91
C ALA A 37 -11.21 0.35 -0.28
N ALA A 38 -10.09 1.09 -0.36
CA ALA A 38 -10.13 2.53 -0.26
C ALA A 38 -10.84 3.06 -1.51
N GLN A 39 -12.12 3.37 -1.38
CA GLN A 39 -12.84 4.15 -2.39
C GLN A 39 -12.54 5.63 -2.11
N SER A 40 -11.68 6.26 -2.91
CA SER A 40 -11.69 7.71 -3.07
C SER A 40 -11.26 8.12 -4.47
N ALA A 41 -12.01 9.07 -5.01
CA ALA A 41 -11.95 9.53 -6.39
C ALA A 41 -10.71 10.39 -6.64
N GLY A 42 -10.10 10.23 -7.81
CA GLY A 42 -8.96 11.02 -8.26
C GLY A 42 -9.21 12.54 -8.14
N LYS A 43 -8.19 13.26 -7.67
CA LYS A 43 -8.16 14.72 -7.65
C LYS A 43 -8.31 15.26 -9.09
N PRO A 44 -9.17 16.26 -9.33
CA PRO A 44 -9.33 16.85 -10.66
C PRO A 44 -8.14 17.73 -11.01
N ASN A 45 -7.62 17.55 -12.23
CA ASN A 45 -6.67 18.44 -12.88
C ASN A 45 -7.41 19.70 -13.37
N GLU A 46 -6.96 20.89 -12.95
CA GLU A 46 -7.48 22.16 -13.46
C GLU A 46 -6.75 22.61 -14.73
N SER A 47 -7.49 22.82 -15.83
CA SER A 47 -7.23 23.87 -16.83
C SER A 47 -8.36 23.99 -17.87
N PRO A 48 -8.48 25.12 -18.60
CA PRO A 48 -9.71 25.90 -18.59
C PRO A 48 -10.55 25.86 -19.88
N ALA A 49 -11.85 26.10 -19.65
CA ALA A 49 -12.90 26.71 -20.47
C ALA A 49 -12.71 26.85 -21.99
N GLU A 50 -13.68 26.31 -22.74
CA GLU A 50 -14.27 27.01 -23.89
C GLU A 50 -15.74 26.63 -24.12
N THR A 51 -16.46 27.61 -24.66
CA THR A 51 -17.91 27.86 -24.61
C THR A 51 -18.72 27.32 -25.81
N THR A 52 -20.05 27.49 -25.70
CA THR A 52 -21.13 27.55 -26.74
C THR A 52 -21.85 26.23 -27.03
N SER A 53 -23.11 26.00 -26.62
CA SER A 53 -24.43 26.64 -26.89
C SER A 53 -25.07 26.22 -28.22
N GLY A 54 -26.31 25.68 -28.15
CA GLY A 54 -27.19 25.61 -29.33
C GLY A 54 -28.32 24.58 -29.26
N GLN A 55 -29.49 25.01 -28.76
CA GLN A 55 -30.79 24.34 -28.87
C GLN A 55 -31.29 24.31 -30.33
N ALA A 56 -32.11 23.31 -30.71
CA ALA A 56 -33.57 23.46 -30.88
C ALA A 56 -34.22 22.37 -31.76
N ARG A 57 -35.48 22.08 -31.39
CA ARG A 57 -36.47 21.15 -31.95
C ARG A 57 -37.15 21.72 -33.21
N ALA A 58 -37.75 20.87 -34.04
CA ALA A 58 -39.21 20.88 -34.31
C ALA A 58 -39.66 19.76 -35.27
N ASN A 59 -40.83 19.21 -34.93
CA ASN A 59 -41.67 18.27 -35.70
C ASN A 59 -42.28 18.90 -36.95
N ASP A 60 -42.68 18.06 -37.91
CA ASP A 60 -44.00 18.17 -38.55
C ASP A 60 -44.53 16.79 -39.02
N GLN A 61 -45.83 16.58 -38.84
CA GLN A 61 -46.61 15.45 -39.34
C GLN A 61 -47.43 15.88 -40.59
N ILE A 62 -47.80 14.93 -41.47
CA ILE A 62 -49.21 14.49 -41.72
C ILE A 62 -49.35 13.65 -43.04
N SER A 63 -50.12 12.55 -42.91
CA SER A 63 -51.01 11.79 -43.84
C SER A 63 -50.54 10.96 -45.06
N ALA A 64 -50.56 9.63 -44.86
CA ALA A 64 -51.34 8.56 -45.52
C ALA A 64 -51.60 8.50 -47.06
N ALA A 65 -51.19 7.39 -47.72
CA ALA A 65 -52.08 6.34 -48.27
C ALA A 65 -51.34 5.20 -49.02
N SER A 66 -51.85 3.96 -48.84
CA SER A 66 -51.83 2.77 -49.71
C SER A 66 -50.50 2.05 -50.08
N GLY A 67 -50.31 0.87 -49.48
CA GLY A 67 -50.37 -0.40 -50.23
C GLY A 67 -49.11 -0.98 -50.86
N THR A 68 -48.18 -1.51 -50.06
CA THR A 68 -47.50 -2.81 -50.29
C THR A 68 -46.71 -3.15 -49.03
N ASN A 69 -46.93 -4.32 -48.40
CA ASN A 69 -46.00 -4.82 -47.39
C ASN A 69 -44.72 -5.26 -48.12
N VAL A 70 -43.82 -4.30 -48.34
CA VAL A 70 -42.40 -4.61 -48.49
C VAL A 70 -41.94 -4.88 -47.07
N THR A 71 -41.75 -6.15 -46.71
CA THR A 71 -40.89 -6.46 -45.56
C THR A 71 -39.48 -6.08 -45.99
N ALA A 72 -39.15 -4.80 -45.86
CA ALA A 72 -37.77 -4.37 -45.88
C ALA A 72 -37.15 -4.97 -44.63
N ASN A 73 -36.39 -6.06 -44.78
CA ASN A 73 -35.46 -6.47 -43.73
C ASN A 73 -34.50 -5.29 -43.57
N ALA A 74 -34.73 -4.48 -42.53
CA ALA A 74 -33.82 -3.39 -42.21
C ALA A 74 -32.52 -4.03 -41.71
N THR A 75 -31.47 -3.89 -42.50
CA THR A 75 -30.12 -4.32 -42.15
C THR A 75 -29.63 -3.53 -40.93
N GLN A 76 -28.93 -4.19 -40.01
CA GLN A 76 -28.31 -3.52 -38.88
C GLN A 76 -27.03 -2.82 -39.34
N PRO A 77 -26.82 -1.53 -39.01
CA PRO A 77 -25.57 -0.86 -39.34
C PRO A 77 -24.41 -1.44 -38.54
N ILE A 78 -23.26 -1.65 -39.19
CA ILE A 78 -22.03 -2.06 -38.50
C ILE A 78 -21.30 -0.87 -37.88
N ASP A 79 -20.64 -1.10 -36.75
CA ASP A 79 -19.84 -0.11 -36.02
C ASP A 79 -18.45 -0.67 -35.70
N ALA A 80 -17.44 0.20 -35.59
CA ALA A 80 -16.06 -0.21 -35.30
C ALA A 80 -15.93 -0.98 -33.98
N SER A 81 -16.76 -0.69 -32.97
CA SER A 81 -16.77 -1.40 -31.68
C SER A 81 -17.19 -2.87 -31.76
N MET A 82 -17.77 -3.30 -32.88
CA MET A 82 -18.16 -4.69 -33.12
C MET A 82 -16.99 -5.56 -33.57
N PHE A 83 -15.81 -4.97 -33.82
CA PHE A 83 -14.65 -5.64 -34.40
C PHE A 83 -13.39 -5.40 -33.56
N SER A 84 -12.46 -6.34 -33.66
CA SER A 84 -11.15 -6.28 -33.00
C SER A 84 -10.05 -6.74 -33.95
N ILE A 85 -8.85 -6.18 -33.80
CA ILE A 85 -7.63 -6.70 -34.43
C ILE A 85 -6.98 -7.66 -33.44
N GLU A 86 -6.75 -8.91 -33.86
CA GLU A 86 -6.17 -9.95 -32.99
C GLU A 86 -4.65 -9.87 -32.89
N ASP A 87 -3.99 -9.37 -33.95
CA ASP A 87 -2.54 -9.21 -33.99
C ASP A 87 -2.07 -8.14 -32.99
N THR A 88 -1.29 -8.57 -31.99
CA THR A 88 -0.75 -7.69 -30.95
C THR A 88 0.57 -7.02 -31.34
N ASP A 89 1.19 -7.47 -32.43
CA ASP A 89 2.54 -7.06 -32.83
C ASP A 89 2.67 -6.91 -34.36
N ILE A 90 2.17 -5.79 -34.85
CA ILE A 90 2.03 -5.51 -36.28
C ILE A 90 3.28 -4.75 -36.79
N ARG A 91 4.16 -5.46 -37.50
CA ARG A 91 5.43 -4.90 -38.02
C ARG A 91 5.53 -4.91 -39.54
N TYR A 92 6.20 -3.91 -40.10
CA TYR A 92 6.44 -3.80 -41.54
C TYR A 92 7.56 -4.72 -42.02
N THR A 93 7.22 -5.83 -42.67
CA THR A 93 8.18 -6.83 -43.18
C THR A 93 8.59 -6.63 -44.65
N GLY A 94 8.24 -5.48 -45.25
CA GLY A 94 8.48 -5.19 -46.67
C GLY A 94 7.35 -5.63 -47.61
N ASN A 95 6.27 -6.20 -47.08
CA ASN A 95 5.03 -6.53 -47.79
C ASN A 95 3.84 -5.76 -47.18
N PRO A 96 2.71 -5.63 -47.90
CA PRO A 96 1.48 -5.09 -47.32
C PRO A 96 1.06 -5.86 -46.05
N VAL A 97 0.76 -5.12 -44.99
CA VAL A 97 0.43 -5.66 -43.66
C VAL A 97 -1.08 -5.82 -43.54
N MET A 98 -1.56 -7.02 -43.21
CA MET A 98 -2.99 -7.36 -43.20
C MET A 98 -3.34 -8.09 -41.90
N PRO A 99 -3.43 -7.36 -40.77
CA PRO A 99 -3.73 -7.97 -39.47
C PRO A 99 -5.14 -8.56 -39.45
N THR A 100 -5.32 -9.65 -38.71
CA THR A 100 -6.59 -10.38 -38.64
C THR A 100 -7.63 -9.56 -37.89
N VAL A 101 -8.74 -9.25 -38.58
CA VAL A 101 -9.93 -8.61 -37.98
C VAL A 101 -10.95 -9.68 -37.65
N THR A 102 -11.46 -9.68 -36.41
CA THR A 102 -12.51 -10.59 -35.96
C THR A 102 -13.69 -9.84 -35.34
N SER A 103 -14.84 -10.52 -35.24
CA SER A 103 -16.04 -10.00 -34.60
C SER A 103 -16.76 -11.13 -33.86
N SER A 104 -17.28 -10.81 -32.67
CA SER A 104 -18.18 -11.69 -31.91
C SER A 104 -19.66 -11.47 -32.25
N THR A 105 -19.96 -10.44 -33.04
CA THR A 105 -21.34 -9.98 -33.33
C THR A 105 -21.72 -10.20 -34.80
N VAL A 106 -20.79 -9.92 -35.73
CA VAL A 106 -20.99 -10.10 -37.17
C VAL A 106 -20.26 -11.37 -37.63
N PRO A 107 -20.96 -12.38 -38.18
CA PRO A 107 -20.33 -13.59 -38.71
C PRO A 107 -19.29 -13.27 -39.81
N SER A 108 -18.19 -14.03 -39.85
CA SER A 108 -17.05 -13.76 -40.74
C SER A 108 -17.34 -13.90 -42.24
N ASP A 109 -18.44 -14.56 -42.61
CA ASP A 109 -18.92 -14.67 -43.98
C ASP A 109 -19.82 -13.49 -44.41
N GLN A 110 -20.16 -12.58 -43.48
CA GLN A 110 -21.07 -11.45 -43.71
C GLN A 110 -20.36 -10.10 -43.79
N TYR A 111 -19.02 -10.08 -43.77
CA TYR A 111 -18.24 -8.88 -44.02
C TYR A 111 -16.97 -9.17 -44.81
N THR A 112 -16.40 -8.13 -45.39
CA THR A 112 -15.10 -8.14 -46.06
C THR A 112 -14.18 -7.11 -45.42
N VAL A 113 -12.87 -7.34 -45.50
CA VAL A 113 -11.85 -6.45 -44.94
C VAL A 113 -10.90 -6.02 -46.05
N ALA A 114 -10.76 -4.71 -46.22
CA ALA A 114 -9.73 -4.08 -47.03
C ALA A 114 -8.77 -3.29 -46.13
N TYR A 115 -7.59 -2.92 -46.65
CA TYR A 115 -6.58 -2.21 -45.88
C TYR A 115 -6.10 -0.96 -46.61
N GLU A 116 -5.94 0.12 -45.87
CA GLU A 116 -5.42 1.40 -46.34
C GLU A 116 -4.13 1.76 -45.59
N ASN A 117 -3.21 2.44 -46.28
CA ASN A 117 -1.90 2.85 -45.76
C ASN A 117 -1.06 1.69 -45.17
N ASN A 118 -1.31 0.46 -45.60
CA ASN A 118 -0.74 -0.73 -44.99
C ASN A 118 0.59 -1.20 -45.60
N VAL A 119 1.24 -0.35 -46.39
CA VAL A 119 2.48 -0.66 -47.12
C VAL A 119 3.70 0.12 -46.60
N ALA A 120 3.55 0.83 -45.48
CA ALA A 120 4.59 1.60 -44.84
C ALA A 120 4.42 1.60 -43.31
N ILE A 121 5.48 2.00 -42.61
CA ILE A 121 5.49 2.21 -41.15
C ILE A 121 4.59 3.41 -40.81
N GLY A 122 3.86 3.32 -39.71
CA GLY A 122 2.97 4.37 -39.21
C GLY A 122 1.52 3.92 -39.11
N GLN A 123 0.60 4.89 -39.12
CA GLN A 123 -0.84 4.62 -38.99
C GLN A 123 -1.41 4.00 -40.28
N ALA A 124 -2.07 2.87 -40.13
CA ALA A 124 -2.80 2.15 -41.16
C ALA A 124 -4.24 1.91 -40.72
N THR A 125 -5.08 1.42 -41.62
CA THR A 125 -6.52 1.26 -41.35
C THR A 125 -7.06 0.00 -41.98
N ALA A 126 -7.78 -0.81 -41.19
CA ALA A 126 -8.61 -1.90 -41.70
C ALA A 126 -10.02 -1.36 -41.95
N VAL A 127 -10.49 -1.47 -43.18
CA VAL A 127 -11.81 -1.03 -43.63
C VAL A 127 -12.71 -2.24 -43.73
N VAL A 128 -13.69 -2.33 -42.83
CA VAL A 128 -14.65 -3.44 -42.79
C VAL A 128 -15.92 -3.02 -43.52
N THR A 129 -16.36 -3.82 -44.48
CA THR A 129 -17.62 -3.59 -45.22
C THR A 129 -18.54 -4.80 -45.10
N ALA A 130 -19.75 -4.58 -44.62
CA ALA A 130 -20.84 -5.54 -44.68
C ALA A 130 -21.89 -5.06 -45.68
N ASP A 131 -22.37 -5.96 -46.53
CA ASP A 131 -23.46 -5.70 -47.48
C ASP A 131 -24.23 -7.02 -47.71
N ASP A 132 -24.97 -7.43 -46.68
CA ASP A 132 -25.83 -8.62 -46.72
C ASP A 132 -27.20 -8.31 -46.09
N GLN A 133 -28.11 -9.27 -46.08
CA GLN A 133 -29.48 -9.15 -45.61
C GLN A 133 -29.62 -8.85 -44.11
N ASN A 134 -28.55 -9.05 -43.33
CA ASN A 134 -28.53 -8.85 -41.88
C ASN A 134 -27.76 -7.61 -41.43
N TYR A 135 -26.65 -7.29 -42.10
CA TYR A 135 -25.74 -6.21 -41.73
C TYR A 135 -25.36 -5.39 -42.96
N SER A 136 -25.24 -4.06 -42.78
CA SER A 136 -24.84 -3.17 -43.87
C SER A 136 -23.99 -2.01 -43.37
N GLY A 137 -23.10 -1.49 -44.22
CA GLY A 137 -22.30 -0.30 -43.93
C GLY A 137 -20.80 -0.58 -43.95
N THR A 138 -20.04 0.47 -43.68
CA THR A 138 -18.57 0.45 -43.69
C THR A 138 -18.05 1.16 -42.44
N CYS A 139 -17.08 0.56 -41.75
CA CYS A 139 -16.38 1.19 -40.63
C CYS A 139 -14.86 1.01 -40.78
N ALA A 140 -14.10 1.84 -40.06
CA ALA A 140 -12.65 1.90 -40.13
C ALA A 140 -12.04 1.61 -38.75
N ILE A 141 -11.06 0.72 -38.70
CA ILE A 141 -10.34 0.33 -37.49
C ILE A 141 -8.88 0.75 -37.66
N PRO A 142 -8.39 1.77 -36.95
CA PRO A 142 -6.99 2.18 -37.03
C PRO A 142 -6.08 1.15 -36.38
N PHE A 143 -4.88 0.97 -36.94
CA PHE A 143 -3.80 0.22 -36.30
C PHE A 143 -2.43 0.81 -36.65
N GLU A 144 -1.46 0.56 -35.79
CA GLU A 144 -0.09 1.05 -35.98
C GLU A 144 0.81 -0.05 -36.55
N ILE A 145 1.50 0.26 -37.66
CA ILE A 145 2.55 -0.58 -38.23
C ILE A 145 3.89 -0.10 -37.69
N LYS A 146 4.52 -0.91 -36.86
CA LYS A 146 5.84 -0.64 -36.30
C LYS A 146 6.94 -1.01 -37.31
N PRO A 147 8.15 -0.43 -37.21
CA PRO A 147 9.30 -0.88 -38.00
C PRO A 147 9.55 -2.39 -37.83
N ALA A 148 9.92 -3.12 -38.89
CA ALA A 148 10.58 -4.42 -38.68
C ALA A 148 11.82 -4.21 -37.84
N ASN A 149 12.21 -5.24 -37.08
CA ASN A 149 13.53 -5.29 -36.47
C ASN A 149 14.55 -5.18 -37.60
N ALA A 150 15.04 -3.96 -37.84
CA ALA A 150 16.32 -3.78 -38.50
C ALA A 150 17.29 -4.67 -37.72
N ALA A 151 18.23 -5.32 -38.41
CA ALA A 151 19.42 -5.83 -37.74
C ALA A 151 20.12 -4.62 -37.10
N ALA A 152 19.66 -4.24 -35.91
CA ALA A 152 20.05 -3.03 -35.24
C ALA A 152 21.42 -3.32 -34.65
N ASN A 153 22.37 -2.42 -34.89
CA ASN A 153 23.65 -2.42 -34.19
C ASN A 153 23.37 -2.08 -32.72
N TYR A 154 22.85 -3.04 -31.95
CA TYR A 154 22.68 -2.90 -30.52
C TYR A 154 24.06 -2.73 -29.89
N GLN A 155 24.17 -1.75 -28.99
CA GLN A 155 25.43 -1.45 -28.31
C GLN A 155 25.87 -2.58 -27.37
N HIS A 156 24.89 -3.29 -26.80
CA HIS A 156 25.11 -4.35 -25.83
C HIS A 156 24.48 -5.67 -26.27
N SER A 157 25.11 -6.77 -25.86
CA SER A 157 24.59 -8.11 -26.05
C SER A 157 25.09 -9.05 -24.95
N THR A 158 24.24 -10.00 -24.56
CA THR A 158 24.60 -11.13 -23.71
C THR A 158 23.99 -12.42 -24.26
N THR A 159 24.64 -13.55 -24.02
CA THR A 159 24.18 -14.85 -24.51
C THR A 159 24.25 -15.92 -23.43
N ALA A 160 23.32 -16.88 -23.49
CA ALA A 160 23.36 -18.11 -22.72
C ALA A 160 23.19 -19.31 -23.65
N GLN A 161 23.84 -20.43 -23.35
CA GLN A 161 23.83 -21.62 -24.21
C GLN A 161 23.48 -22.89 -23.44
N SER A 162 22.74 -23.79 -24.08
CA SER A 162 22.47 -25.15 -23.60
C SER A 162 22.40 -26.10 -24.80
N GLY A 163 23.43 -26.94 -24.96
CA GLY A 163 23.56 -27.76 -26.17
C GLY A 163 23.83 -26.87 -27.40
N ASP A 164 23.04 -27.06 -28.45
CA ASP A 164 23.05 -26.25 -29.66
C ASP A 164 22.16 -25.00 -29.56
N ILE A 165 21.33 -24.88 -28.51
CA ILE A 165 20.47 -23.73 -28.28
C ILE A 165 21.28 -22.56 -27.74
N THR A 166 21.17 -21.40 -28.38
CA THR A 166 21.74 -20.12 -27.94
C THR A 166 20.63 -19.09 -27.76
N LEU A 167 20.43 -18.62 -26.53
CA LEU A 167 19.60 -17.46 -26.18
C LEU A 167 20.45 -16.19 -26.25
N THR A 168 19.99 -15.17 -26.95
CA THR A 168 20.68 -13.88 -27.08
C THR A 168 19.74 -12.76 -26.63
N VAL A 169 20.26 -11.82 -25.85
CA VAL A 169 19.56 -10.58 -25.46
C VAL A 169 20.40 -9.39 -25.91
N GLN A 170 19.79 -8.41 -26.56
CA GLN A 170 20.45 -7.23 -27.10
C GLN A 170 19.69 -5.95 -26.73
N TRP A 171 20.41 -4.89 -26.40
CA TRP A 171 19.83 -3.59 -26.01
C TRP A 171 20.80 -2.44 -26.27
N ASN A 172 20.29 -1.21 -26.18
CA ASN A 172 21.10 0.02 -26.23
C ASN A 172 21.21 0.63 -24.84
N ASP A 173 22.13 1.58 -24.66
CA ASP A 173 22.27 2.35 -23.43
C ASP A 173 20.91 2.89 -22.97
N PRO A 174 20.45 2.54 -21.74
CA PRO A 174 19.19 3.02 -21.22
C PRO A 174 19.18 4.55 -21.09
N ARG A 175 18.01 5.15 -21.32
CA ARG A 175 17.75 6.55 -20.99
C ARG A 175 16.70 6.57 -19.88
N LEU A 176 17.06 7.13 -18.73
CA LEU A 176 16.13 7.18 -17.60
C LEU A 176 14.88 7.99 -17.95
N GLY A 177 13.72 7.50 -17.52
CA GLY A 177 12.40 8.04 -17.90
C GLY A 177 11.95 7.72 -19.33
N GLN A 178 12.62 6.78 -20.00
CA GLN A 178 12.21 6.27 -21.32
C GLN A 178 12.27 4.74 -21.35
N GLU A 179 11.38 4.14 -22.14
CA GLU A 179 11.40 2.70 -22.35
C GLU A 179 12.72 2.24 -22.97
N THR A 180 13.33 1.23 -22.36
CA THR A 180 14.43 0.49 -22.96
C THR A 180 13.90 -0.81 -23.53
N THR A 181 14.16 -1.04 -24.82
CA THR A 181 13.81 -2.31 -25.49
C THR A 181 14.94 -3.32 -25.35
N PHE A 182 14.60 -4.52 -24.86
CA PHE A 182 15.44 -5.70 -24.83
C PHE A 182 14.97 -6.68 -25.89
N HIS A 183 15.76 -6.79 -26.95
CA HIS A 183 15.49 -7.72 -28.04
C HIS A 183 16.02 -9.11 -27.68
N VAL A 184 15.12 -10.08 -27.54
CA VAL A 184 15.43 -11.45 -27.15
C VAL A 184 15.23 -12.37 -28.34
N THR A 185 16.26 -13.15 -28.67
CA THR A 185 16.25 -14.11 -29.79
C THR A 185 16.83 -15.44 -29.38
N ALA A 186 16.53 -16.48 -30.15
CA ALA A 186 17.21 -17.76 -29.98
C ALA A 186 17.46 -18.49 -31.30
N THR A 187 18.47 -19.35 -31.28
CA THR A 187 18.89 -20.21 -32.40
C THR A 187 19.19 -21.62 -31.87
N GLY A 188 19.12 -22.65 -32.74
CA GLY A 188 19.35 -24.06 -32.37
C GLY A 188 18.08 -24.79 -31.89
N GLY A 189 18.20 -26.04 -31.42
CA GLY A 189 17.06 -26.76 -30.86
C GLY A 189 15.92 -26.99 -31.87
N SER A 190 14.68 -26.88 -31.41
CA SER A 190 13.49 -27.13 -32.24
C SER A 190 12.98 -25.90 -32.98
N GLY A 191 13.35 -24.70 -32.53
CA GLY A 191 12.77 -23.43 -33.00
C GLY A 191 11.46 -23.02 -32.32
N ALA A 192 10.87 -23.90 -31.49
CA ALA A 192 9.63 -23.66 -30.75
C ALA A 192 9.92 -23.00 -29.39
N TYR A 193 10.53 -21.81 -29.41
CA TYR A 193 10.96 -21.14 -28.18
C TYR A 193 9.82 -20.37 -27.53
N GLN A 194 9.76 -20.40 -26.20
CA GLN A 194 8.95 -19.50 -25.40
C GLN A 194 9.88 -18.64 -24.55
N PHE A 195 9.62 -17.34 -24.47
CA PHE A 195 10.44 -16.39 -23.70
C PHE A 195 9.71 -15.88 -22.47
N ARG A 196 10.46 -15.47 -21.44
CA ARG A 196 9.94 -14.74 -20.27
C ARG A 196 10.98 -13.74 -19.76
N MET A 197 10.53 -12.60 -19.23
CA MET A 197 11.33 -11.71 -18.40
C MET A 197 10.79 -11.71 -16.96
N ASP A 198 11.65 -11.97 -15.96
CA ASP A 198 11.25 -11.81 -14.55
C ASP A 198 11.18 -10.31 -14.19
N ALA A 199 10.49 -10.00 -13.07
CA ALA A 199 10.52 -8.67 -12.47
C ALA A 199 11.97 -8.14 -12.31
N PRO A 200 12.28 -6.93 -12.81
CA PRO A 200 13.59 -6.31 -12.66
C PRO A 200 13.96 -6.07 -11.21
N THR A 201 15.25 -6.18 -10.90
CA THR A 201 15.81 -5.81 -9.59
C THR A 201 16.60 -4.53 -9.73
N TYR A 202 16.22 -3.48 -8.98
CA TYR A 202 17.01 -2.26 -8.85
C TYR A 202 18.15 -2.49 -7.87
N MET A 203 19.35 -2.05 -8.25
CA MET A 203 20.57 -2.07 -7.45
C MET A 203 21.04 -0.63 -7.29
N ASP A 204 20.94 -0.13 -6.07
CA ASP A 204 21.34 1.22 -5.69
C ASP A 204 22.89 1.30 -5.59
N PRO A 205 23.51 2.44 -5.96
CA PRO A 205 24.93 2.70 -5.70
C PRO A 205 25.40 2.46 -4.25
N ASP A 206 24.51 2.52 -3.25
CA ASP A 206 24.84 2.19 -1.86
C ASP A 206 25.06 0.68 -1.59
N GLY A 207 24.84 -0.17 -2.61
CA GLY A 207 24.98 -1.62 -2.55
C GLY A 207 23.72 -2.36 -2.13
N SER A 208 22.64 -1.66 -1.79
CA SER A 208 21.33 -2.27 -1.55
C SER A 208 20.65 -2.65 -2.86
N SER A 209 19.77 -3.66 -2.81
CA SER A 209 19.04 -4.12 -3.99
C SER A 209 17.65 -4.63 -3.63
N GLU A 210 16.70 -4.41 -4.52
CA GLU A 210 15.32 -4.84 -4.35
C GLU A 210 14.59 -5.04 -5.68
N SER A 211 13.63 -5.95 -5.70
CA SER A 211 12.76 -6.15 -6.88
C SER A 211 11.87 -4.92 -7.03
N VAL A 212 11.81 -4.34 -8.23
CA VAL A 212 11.00 -3.13 -8.52
C VAL A 212 9.50 -3.44 -8.40
N ALA A 213 9.13 -4.66 -8.77
CA ALA A 213 7.78 -5.21 -8.72
C ALA A 213 7.76 -6.55 -7.97
N ASP A 214 6.57 -6.99 -7.53
CA ASP A 214 6.41 -8.27 -6.83
C ASP A 214 6.64 -9.44 -7.80
N PRO A 215 7.73 -10.23 -7.64
CA PRO A 215 8.07 -11.30 -8.56
C PRO A 215 7.08 -12.47 -8.52
N SER A 216 6.23 -12.54 -7.49
CA SER A 216 5.20 -13.57 -7.36
C SER A 216 3.93 -13.28 -8.18
N ARG A 217 3.84 -12.10 -8.80
CA ARG A 217 2.71 -11.75 -9.68
C ARG A 217 2.77 -12.49 -11.00
N ASN A 218 1.59 -12.87 -11.49
CA ASN A 218 1.46 -13.65 -12.73
C ASN A 218 2.10 -12.96 -13.94
N GLN A 219 2.04 -11.63 -14.04
CA GLN A 219 2.61 -10.88 -15.18
C GLN A 219 4.11 -11.11 -15.39
N TRP A 220 4.86 -11.44 -14.33
CA TRP A 220 6.30 -11.70 -14.39
C TRP A 220 6.65 -13.19 -14.52
N GLN A 221 5.66 -14.08 -14.50
CA GLN A 221 5.84 -15.53 -14.54
C GLN A 221 5.40 -16.16 -15.86
N GLN A 222 4.70 -15.41 -16.71
CA GLN A 222 4.16 -15.89 -17.97
C GLN A 222 5.22 -15.96 -19.07
N TYR A 223 5.27 -17.12 -19.71
CA TYR A 223 6.00 -17.28 -20.96
C TYR A 223 5.13 -16.82 -22.14
N THR A 224 5.77 -16.32 -23.19
CA THR A 224 5.13 -16.05 -24.48
C THR A 224 4.55 -17.32 -25.09
N GLY A 225 3.73 -17.16 -26.14
CA GLY A 225 3.56 -18.22 -27.13
C GLY A 225 4.88 -18.57 -27.83
N GLU A 226 4.87 -19.64 -28.62
CA GLU A 226 6.05 -20.03 -29.40
C GLU A 226 6.41 -18.94 -30.43
N CYS A 227 7.64 -18.44 -30.38
CA CYS A 227 8.15 -17.46 -31.33
C CYS A 227 9.68 -17.54 -31.46
N THR A 228 10.23 -16.97 -32.54
CA THR A 228 11.69 -16.95 -32.78
C THR A 228 12.40 -15.79 -32.08
N SER A 229 11.64 -14.75 -31.71
CA SER A 229 12.12 -13.57 -31.00
C SER A 229 10.98 -12.89 -30.25
N HIS A 230 11.32 -12.13 -29.21
CA HIS A 230 10.39 -11.26 -28.50
C HIS A 230 11.08 -10.01 -27.96
N ASP A 231 10.38 -8.88 -27.97
CA ASP A 231 10.87 -7.63 -27.39
C ASP A 231 10.23 -7.42 -26.03
N TYR A 232 11.04 -7.19 -25.01
CA TYR A 232 10.57 -6.70 -23.72
C TYR A 232 10.90 -5.23 -23.58
N GLN A 233 9.99 -4.45 -23.00
CA GLN A 233 10.22 -3.05 -22.68
C GLN A 233 10.22 -2.85 -21.17
N PHE A 234 11.11 -1.99 -20.70
CA PHE A 234 11.13 -1.57 -19.31
C PHE A 234 11.63 -0.13 -19.21
N GLU A 235 10.90 0.71 -18.50
CA GLU A 235 11.29 2.08 -18.18
C GLU A 235 12.04 2.10 -16.84
N MET A 236 13.31 2.49 -16.90
CA MET A 236 14.17 2.72 -15.73
C MET A 236 14.03 4.18 -15.29
N THR A 237 13.84 4.45 -14.00
CA THR A 237 13.48 5.80 -13.50
C THR A 237 14.38 6.28 -12.36
N ALA A 238 15.43 5.53 -12.01
CA ALA A 238 16.41 5.91 -11.02
C ALA A 238 17.83 5.63 -11.52
N SER A 239 18.77 6.51 -11.18
CA SER A 239 20.20 6.26 -11.37
C SER A 239 20.62 5.04 -10.57
N GLY A 240 21.39 4.16 -11.18
CA GLY A 240 21.79 2.89 -10.59
C GLY A 240 21.90 1.79 -11.65
N THR A 241 21.75 0.54 -11.22
CA THR A 241 21.81 -0.61 -12.12
C THR A 241 20.54 -1.44 -11.98
N TYR A 242 19.91 -1.77 -13.11
CA TYR A 242 18.79 -2.69 -13.17
C TYR A 242 19.30 -4.06 -13.62
N TYR A 243 19.04 -5.06 -12.79
CA TYR A 243 19.32 -6.46 -13.08
C TYR A 243 18.06 -7.13 -13.64
N LEU A 244 18.13 -7.51 -14.91
CA LEU A 244 17.04 -8.15 -15.65
C LEU A 244 17.42 -9.59 -16.01
N ARG A 245 16.43 -10.48 -15.95
CA ARG A 245 16.60 -11.92 -16.20
C ARG A 245 15.64 -12.35 -17.30
N PHE A 246 16.20 -12.88 -18.36
CA PHE A 246 15.47 -13.39 -19.52
C PHE A 246 15.59 -14.89 -19.58
N TYR A 247 14.48 -15.56 -19.86
CA TYR A 247 14.38 -17.01 -19.91
C TYR A 247 13.96 -17.47 -21.29
N LEU A 248 14.46 -18.63 -21.66
CA LEU A 248 14.02 -19.41 -22.80
C LEU A 248 13.60 -20.80 -22.34
N MET A 249 12.53 -21.28 -22.96
CA MET A 249 12.07 -22.66 -22.89
C MET A 249 11.90 -23.22 -24.30
N ASP A 250 12.45 -24.39 -24.56
CA ASP A 250 12.25 -25.21 -25.76
C ASP A 250 11.98 -26.65 -25.32
N LYS A 251 10.71 -26.98 -25.11
CA LYS A 251 10.28 -28.29 -24.57
C LYS A 251 10.58 -29.43 -25.55
N ALA A 252 10.48 -29.17 -26.85
CA ALA A 252 10.70 -30.17 -27.88
C ALA A 252 12.19 -30.57 -27.98
N ALA A 253 13.10 -29.64 -27.69
CA ALA A 253 14.53 -29.92 -27.56
C ALA A 253 14.94 -30.35 -26.13
N GLY A 254 14.00 -30.46 -25.19
CA GLY A 254 14.28 -30.86 -23.81
C GLY A 254 14.90 -29.77 -22.92
N VAL A 255 14.89 -28.51 -23.34
CA VAL A 255 15.38 -27.37 -22.55
C VAL A 255 14.21 -26.67 -21.87
N TYR A 256 14.03 -26.93 -20.57
CA TYR A 256 12.94 -26.33 -19.80
C TYR A 256 13.29 -24.98 -19.17
N TYR A 257 14.58 -24.65 -19.11
CA TYR A 257 15.08 -23.44 -18.47
C TYR A 257 16.48 -23.10 -18.98
N LEU A 258 16.59 -22.03 -19.76
CA LEU A 258 17.85 -21.37 -20.11
C LEU A 258 17.74 -19.89 -19.76
N ARG A 259 18.69 -19.34 -19.01
CA ARG A 259 18.64 -17.96 -18.52
C ARG A 259 19.81 -17.13 -19.04
N SER A 260 19.51 -15.93 -19.52
CA SER A 260 20.48 -14.86 -19.75
C SER A 260 20.24 -13.69 -18.81
N ASN A 261 21.33 -13.06 -18.36
CA ASN A 261 21.34 -12.01 -17.33
C ASN A 261 21.82 -10.69 -17.93
N VAL A 262 21.10 -9.61 -17.68
CA VAL A 262 21.44 -8.25 -18.11
C VAL A 262 21.63 -7.34 -16.89
N PHE A 263 22.70 -6.58 -16.89
CA PHE A 263 22.95 -5.50 -15.94
C PHE A 263 22.97 -4.19 -16.73
N ALA A 264 21.87 -3.46 -16.67
CA ALA A 264 21.71 -2.20 -17.39
C ALA A 264 21.89 -1.04 -16.41
N SER A 265 22.99 -0.30 -16.55
CA SER A 265 23.30 0.85 -15.70
C SER A 265 23.02 2.15 -16.44
N ALA A 266 22.44 3.11 -15.74
CA ALA A 266 22.28 4.48 -16.21
C ALA A 266 22.42 5.45 -15.04
N ASN A 267 22.94 6.64 -15.30
CA ASN A 267 23.10 7.70 -14.31
C ASN A 267 22.67 9.03 -14.94
N ASP A 268 21.77 9.73 -14.27
CA ASP A 268 21.24 11.04 -14.65
C ASP A 268 20.84 11.80 -13.39
N ASP A 269 21.33 13.03 -13.24
CA ASP A 269 21.01 13.87 -12.08
C ASP A 269 19.51 14.22 -12.00
N ALA A 270 18.79 14.20 -13.13
CA ALA A 270 17.33 14.38 -13.17
C ALA A 270 16.56 13.18 -12.61
N TYR A 271 17.20 12.01 -12.55
CA TYR A 271 16.66 10.76 -12.03
C TYR A 271 17.60 10.22 -10.95
N PRO A 272 17.67 10.86 -9.77
CA PRO A 272 18.64 10.52 -8.73
C PRO A 272 18.47 9.07 -8.25
N ALA A 273 19.56 8.49 -7.74
CA ALA A 273 19.50 7.21 -7.06
C ALA A 273 18.65 7.28 -5.77
N VAL A 274 18.05 6.17 -5.35
CA VAL A 274 17.20 6.13 -4.14
C VAL A 274 17.97 6.58 -2.91
N SER A 275 19.21 6.16 -2.72
CA SER A 275 20.08 6.58 -1.62
C SER A 275 20.34 8.09 -1.60
N ALA A 276 20.42 8.73 -2.78
CA ALA A 276 20.57 10.18 -2.88
C ALA A 276 19.27 10.91 -2.50
N ILE A 277 18.11 10.41 -2.93
CA ILE A 277 16.79 10.94 -2.53
C ILE A 277 16.63 10.84 -1.00
N VAL A 278 16.89 9.65 -0.44
CA VAL A 278 16.83 9.38 1.01
C VAL A 278 17.75 10.33 1.78
N LYS A 279 19.00 10.49 1.33
CA LYS A 279 19.94 11.39 1.98
C LYS A 279 19.43 12.84 1.97
N SER A 280 18.93 13.32 0.84
CA SER A 280 18.38 14.67 0.70
C SER A 280 17.20 14.90 1.65
N ALA A 281 16.29 13.92 1.75
CA ALA A 281 15.16 13.97 2.67
C ALA A 281 15.62 14.02 4.14
N VAL A 282 16.60 13.20 4.54
CA VAL A 282 17.13 13.20 5.92
C VAL A 282 17.90 14.49 6.25
N ASP A 283 18.66 15.05 5.30
CA ASP A 283 19.32 16.34 5.47
C ASP A 283 18.28 17.45 5.72
N LYS A 284 17.19 17.46 4.94
CA LYS A 284 16.08 18.41 5.10
C LYS A 284 15.33 18.21 6.42
N CYS A 285 15.00 16.97 6.78
CA CYS A 285 14.44 16.60 8.07
C CYS A 285 15.27 17.15 9.24
N SER A 286 16.59 17.02 9.15
CA SER A 286 17.51 17.47 10.21
C SER A 286 17.57 19.00 10.33
N ALA A 287 17.30 19.73 9.24
CA ALA A 287 17.21 21.19 9.24
C ALA A 287 15.85 21.71 9.74
N ASP A 288 14.77 20.98 9.44
CA ASP A 288 13.39 21.40 9.70
C ASP A 288 12.85 20.95 11.07
N THR A 289 13.62 20.17 11.84
CA THR A 289 13.22 19.62 13.15
C THR A 289 14.16 20.03 14.28
N ASP A 290 13.73 19.83 15.53
CA ASP A 290 14.55 20.07 16.72
C ASP A 290 15.61 18.98 16.99
N GLY A 291 15.73 18.01 16.08
CA GLY A 291 16.64 16.88 16.19
C GLY A 291 16.13 15.72 17.04
N SER A 292 14.97 15.84 17.70
CA SER A 292 14.40 14.74 18.48
C SER A 292 13.96 13.58 17.58
N ASP A 293 14.09 12.34 18.07
CA ASP A 293 13.65 11.14 17.34
C ASP A 293 12.16 11.24 16.96
N TYR A 294 11.33 11.79 17.85
CA TYR A 294 9.91 11.98 17.59
C TYR A 294 9.65 12.95 16.44
N ALA A 295 10.22 14.16 16.49
CA ALA A 295 10.00 15.16 15.44
C ALA A 295 10.53 14.69 14.08
N ARG A 296 11.68 14.00 14.08
CA ARG A 296 12.28 13.46 12.86
C ARG A 296 11.46 12.30 12.28
N ALA A 297 11.01 11.37 13.12
CA ALA A 297 10.16 10.27 12.67
C ALA A 297 8.84 10.78 12.06
N LEU A 298 8.18 11.73 12.72
CA LEU A 298 6.95 12.35 12.21
C LEU A 298 7.19 13.10 10.88
N TRP A 299 8.27 13.88 10.80
CA TRP A 299 8.59 14.59 9.56
C TRP A 299 8.85 13.64 8.39
N LEU A 300 9.60 12.54 8.62
CA LEU A 300 9.91 11.55 7.58
C LEU A 300 8.69 10.70 7.20
N HIS A 301 7.78 10.47 8.15
CA HIS A 301 6.49 9.86 7.91
C HIS A 301 5.68 10.72 6.93
N ASP A 302 5.46 11.99 7.27
CA ASP A 302 4.65 12.91 6.46
C ASP A 302 5.29 13.13 5.08
N TRP A 303 6.61 13.28 5.05
CA TRP A 303 7.37 13.35 3.81
C TRP A 303 7.12 12.11 2.94
N THR A 304 7.16 10.90 3.51
CA THR A 304 6.91 9.68 2.73
C THR A 304 5.51 9.71 2.11
N LEU A 305 4.49 10.04 2.90
CA LEU A 305 3.10 10.12 2.43
C LEU A 305 2.86 11.23 1.39
N ASP A 306 3.76 12.19 1.25
CA ASP A 306 3.68 13.23 0.22
C ASP A 306 4.37 12.82 -1.10
N HIS A 307 5.09 11.69 -1.13
CA HIS A 307 5.95 11.29 -2.27
C HIS A 307 5.44 10.10 -3.06
N LEU A 308 4.47 9.34 -2.55
CA LEU A 308 3.84 8.25 -3.28
C LEU A 308 2.38 8.09 -2.89
N GLU A 309 1.62 7.48 -3.79
CA GLU A 309 0.24 7.06 -3.58
C GLU A 309 0.17 5.52 -3.69
N TYR A 310 -0.85 4.93 -3.08
CA TYR A 310 -0.99 3.47 -3.07
C TYR A 310 -1.25 2.93 -4.48
N ASP A 311 -0.44 1.96 -4.89
CA ASP A 311 -0.61 1.28 -6.18
C ASP A 311 -1.70 0.21 -6.07
N HIS A 312 -2.92 0.57 -6.46
CA HIS A 312 -4.08 -0.33 -6.46
C HIS A 312 -4.03 -1.42 -7.54
N ASP A 313 -3.20 -1.26 -8.58
CA ASP A 313 -2.96 -2.30 -9.57
C ASP A 313 -1.88 -3.29 -9.11
N LEU A 314 -1.20 -2.97 -8.01
CA LEU A 314 -0.22 -3.82 -7.31
C LEU A 314 0.97 -4.19 -8.20
N ASN A 315 1.35 -3.28 -9.08
CA ASN A 315 2.47 -3.41 -10.02
C ASN A 315 3.82 -3.17 -9.34
N TRP A 316 3.87 -2.27 -8.37
CA TRP A 316 5.11 -1.68 -7.85
C TRP A 316 5.25 -1.87 -6.34
N CYS A 317 6.40 -2.37 -5.88
CA CYS A 317 6.59 -2.74 -4.46
C CYS A 317 7.98 -2.40 -3.90
N SER A 318 8.67 -1.41 -4.47
CA SER A 318 10.02 -1.03 -4.06
C SER A 318 10.10 0.42 -3.58
N ALA A 319 11.16 0.78 -2.86
CA ALA A 319 11.44 2.16 -2.55
C ALA A 319 11.80 2.95 -3.82
N GLU A 320 12.46 2.31 -4.79
CA GLU A 320 12.70 2.91 -6.10
C GLU A 320 11.40 3.30 -6.80
N SER A 321 10.45 2.37 -6.90
CA SER A 321 9.18 2.64 -7.57
C SER A 321 8.36 3.68 -6.83
N GLY A 322 8.28 3.59 -5.49
CA GLY A 322 7.56 4.58 -4.70
C GLY A 322 8.15 5.99 -4.84
N LEU A 323 9.48 6.15 -4.82
CA LEU A 323 10.13 7.46 -4.88
C LEU A 323 10.27 8.06 -6.28
N THR A 324 10.23 7.23 -7.34
CA THR A 324 10.48 7.71 -8.71
C THR A 324 9.28 7.59 -9.64
N ARG A 325 8.36 6.64 -9.38
CA ARG A 325 7.07 6.53 -10.10
C ARG A 325 5.91 7.10 -9.30
N HIS A 326 6.12 7.50 -8.05
CA HIS A 326 5.08 7.98 -7.13
C HIS A 326 3.97 6.94 -6.88
N GLN A 327 4.28 5.66 -7.06
CA GLN A 327 3.35 4.55 -6.90
C GLN A 327 4.03 3.39 -6.16
N GLY A 328 3.33 2.82 -5.18
CA GLY A 328 3.80 1.62 -4.52
C GLY A 328 2.77 0.96 -3.61
N THR A 329 2.94 -0.34 -3.37
CA THR A 329 2.18 -1.08 -2.35
C THR A 329 2.75 -0.85 -0.94
N CYS A 330 2.15 -1.49 0.08
CA CYS A 330 2.60 -1.45 1.47
C CYS A 330 4.09 -1.74 1.68
N GLU A 331 4.65 -2.62 0.84
CA GLU A 331 6.07 -2.92 0.79
C GLU A 331 6.92 -1.66 0.51
N SER A 332 6.46 -0.79 -0.38
CA SER A 332 7.15 0.44 -0.76
C SER A 332 7.18 1.43 0.39
N TYR A 333 6.03 1.70 1.02
CA TYR A 333 5.95 2.58 2.21
C TYR A 333 6.88 2.09 3.31
N GLN A 334 6.81 0.79 3.62
CA GLN A 334 7.63 0.18 4.66
C GLN A 334 9.13 0.34 4.38
N ARG A 335 9.56 0.08 3.15
CA ARG A 335 10.96 0.18 2.71
C ARG A 335 11.47 1.61 2.69
N ILE A 336 10.69 2.54 2.14
CA ILE A 336 11.05 3.97 2.09
C ILE A 336 11.25 4.48 3.51
N TYR A 337 10.28 4.25 4.38
CA TYR A 337 10.36 4.73 5.75
C TYR A 337 11.50 4.04 6.52
N SER A 338 11.74 2.75 6.31
CA SER A 338 12.90 2.06 6.90
C SER A 338 14.23 2.66 6.43
N LYS A 339 14.39 2.94 5.13
CA LYS A 339 15.60 3.58 4.57
C LYS A 339 15.82 4.98 5.14
N LEU A 340 14.76 5.79 5.23
CA LEU A 340 14.79 7.12 5.85
C LEU A 340 15.19 7.07 7.33
N LEU A 341 14.55 6.19 8.11
CA LEU A 341 14.85 6.02 9.54
C LEU A 341 16.28 5.51 9.77
N ASN A 342 16.74 4.54 8.96
CA ASN A 342 18.11 4.04 9.02
C ASN A 342 19.13 5.17 8.73
N ALA A 343 18.90 5.96 7.69
CA ALA A 343 19.74 7.11 7.36
C ALA A 343 19.68 8.20 8.45
N ALA A 344 18.54 8.34 9.12
CA ALA A 344 18.38 9.25 10.26
C ALA A 344 19.00 8.73 11.57
N GLY A 345 19.40 7.45 11.64
CA GLY A 345 19.92 6.81 12.84
C GLY A 345 18.85 6.37 13.85
N ILE A 346 17.59 6.26 13.41
CA ILE A 346 16.44 5.84 14.23
C ILE A 346 16.20 4.35 14.06
N ALA A 347 16.29 3.60 15.17
CA ALA A 347 16.11 2.16 15.14
C ALA A 347 14.68 1.79 14.72
N ASN A 348 14.56 0.87 13.76
CA ASN A 348 13.27 0.42 13.24
C ASN A 348 13.32 -1.09 12.94
N GLY A 349 12.14 -1.68 12.75
CA GLY A 349 11.93 -3.07 12.42
C GLY A 349 10.78 -3.23 11.43
N ARG A 350 10.83 -4.32 10.66
CA ARG A 350 9.77 -4.70 9.75
C ARG A 350 8.77 -5.61 10.44
N ILE A 351 7.49 -5.30 10.30
CA ILE A 351 6.38 -6.13 10.77
C ILE A 351 5.56 -6.62 9.58
N THR A 352 5.05 -7.85 9.67
CA THR A 352 4.19 -8.46 8.66
C THR A 352 2.99 -9.11 9.32
N GLY A 353 1.80 -8.90 8.80
CA GLY A 353 0.55 -9.52 9.24
C GLY A 353 -0.48 -9.37 8.12
N ASN A 354 -1.44 -10.28 8.02
CA ASN A 354 -2.60 -10.25 7.14
C ASN A 354 -2.34 -9.95 5.65
N GLY A 355 -1.17 -10.33 5.13
CA GLY A 355 -0.74 -10.00 3.76
C GLY A 355 -0.16 -8.58 3.60
N HIS A 356 -0.07 -7.84 4.70
CA HIS A 356 0.38 -6.46 4.81
C HIS A 356 1.73 -6.35 5.53
N THR A 357 2.40 -5.20 5.37
CA THR A 357 3.65 -4.90 6.08
C THR A 357 3.73 -3.43 6.49
N TRP A 358 4.36 -3.18 7.65
CA TRP A 358 4.53 -1.85 8.21
C TRP A 358 5.78 -1.79 9.11
N ASN A 359 6.01 -0.66 9.78
CA ASN A 359 7.21 -0.42 10.58
C ASN A 359 6.92 -0.44 12.08
N ALA A 360 7.82 -1.03 12.85
CA ALA A 360 8.00 -0.70 14.26
C ALA A 360 9.17 0.29 14.38
N VAL A 361 9.00 1.38 15.13
CA VAL A 361 9.99 2.46 15.24
C VAL A 361 10.29 2.71 16.72
N LYS A 362 11.56 2.87 17.08
CA LYS A 362 11.98 3.12 18.45
C LYS A 362 12.20 4.61 18.67
N ILE A 363 11.31 5.25 19.44
CA ILE A 363 11.35 6.67 19.76
C ILE A 363 11.50 6.81 21.28
N ASP A 364 12.43 7.64 21.74
CA ASP A 364 12.69 7.87 23.17
C ASP A 364 12.89 6.56 23.95
N GLY A 365 13.54 5.58 23.32
CA GLY A 365 13.81 4.26 23.89
C GLY A 365 12.65 3.27 23.87
N LYS A 366 11.47 3.64 23.36
CA LYS A 366 10.25 2.83 23.34
C LYS A 366 9.86 2.46 21.91
N TRP A 367 9.47 1.20 21.69
CA TRP A 367 8.94 0.77 20.40
C TRP A 367 7.51 1.29 20.21
N CYS A 368 7.20 1.64 18.97
CA CYS A 368 5.91 2.13 18.53
C CYS A 368 5.58 1.53 17.17
N GLN A 369 4.33 1.13 16.95
CA GLN A 369 3.86 0.63 15.65
C GLN A 369 3.46 1.82 14.76
N MET A 370 3.83 1.77 13.48
CA MET A 370 3.57 2.82 12.48
C MET A 370 3.20 2.20 11.14
N ASP A 371 1.99 2.49 10.65
CA ASP A 371 1.48 2.01 9.37
C ASP A 371 1.16 3.18 8.43
N LEU A 372 2.15 3.51 7.61
CA LEU A 372 2.06 4.62 6.66
C LEU A 372 1.03 4.35 5.57
N THR A 373 0.84 3.10 5.17
CA THR A 373 -0.14 2.77 4.11
C THR A 373 -1.56 3.08 4.56
N TRP A 374 -1.88 2.84 5.84
CA TRP A 374 -3.20 3.14 6.39
C TRP A 374 -3.35 4.61 6.80
N ASP A 375 -2.24 5.32 6.98
CA ASP A 375 -2.18 6.77 7.13
C ASP A 375 -2.18 7.51 5.77
N ASP A 376 -2.06 6.80 4.63
CA ASP A 376 -2.10 7.40 3.29
C ASP A 376 -3.52 7.74 2.86
N THR A 377 -4.01 8.87 3.38
CA THR A 377 -5.29 9.43 3.00
C THR A 377 -5.25 10.95 3.03
N SER A 378 -6.06 11.56 2.16
CA SER A 378 -6.38 12.99 2.21
C SER A 378 -7.82 13.24 2.66
N ASP A 379 -8.54 12.18 3.02
CA ASP A 379 -9.94 12.26 3.39
C ASP A 379 -10.13 12.66 4.85
N ASN A 380 -11.25 13.32 5.14
CA ASN A 380 -11.64 13.68 6.50
C ASN A 380 -13.07 13.23 6.79
N TRP A 381 -13.28 11.91 6.89
CA TRP A 381 -14.59 11.31 7.16
C TRP A 381 -14.99 11.34 8.63
N TYR A 382 -14.02 11.48 9.54
CA TYR A 382 -14.22 11.28 10.98
C TYR A 382 -14.13 12.58 11.80
N GLY A 383 -14.49 13.69 11.16
CA GLY A 383 -14.69 14.98 11.80
C GLY A 383 -13.39 15.62 12.29
N ASP A 384 -13.11 15.48 13.58
CA ASP A 384 -11.96 16.10 14.23
C ASP A 384 -10.78 15.13 14.46
N LEU A 385 -10.89 13.91 13.92
CA LEU A 385 -9.86 12.88 13.89
C LEU A 385 -8.99 13.06 12.64
N ASP A 386 -7.70 13.29 12.86
CA ASP A 386 -6.68 13.36 11.81
C ASP A 386 -6.33 11.95 11.32
N GLN A 387 -6.93 11.54 10.20
CA GLN A 387 -6.77 10.19 9.70
C GLN A 387 -5.36 9.90 9.19
N ARG A 388 -4.61 10.92 8.77
CA ARG A 388 -3.25 10.81 8.25
C ARG A 388 -2.22 10.45 9.32
N HIS A 389 -2.63 10.38 10.58
CA HIS A 389 -1.74 10.07 11.70
C HIS A 389 -2.39 9.11 12.70
N LEU A 390 -3.43 8.39 12.28
CA LEU A 390 -4.13 7.46 13.15
C LEU A 390 -3.23 6.29 13.57
N TYR A 391 -2.40 5.83 12.64
CA TYR A 391 -1.52 4.70 12.81
C TYR A 391 -0.11 5.11 13.27
N PHE A 392 0.13 6.40 13.49
CA PHE A 392 1.39 6.92 14.02
C PHE A 392 1.52 6.67 15.54
N GLY A 393 2.32 5.67 15.89
CA GLY A 393 2.82 5.45 17.24
C GLY A 393 1.86 4.64 18.12
N LEU A 394 1.28 3.56 17.59
CA LEU A 394 0.37 2.68 18.30
C LEU A 394 1.10 1.62 19.14
N THR A 395 0.41 1.08 20.15
CA THR A 395 0.76 -0.20 20.79
C THR A 395 0.44 -1.38 19.89
N ASP A 396 1.06 -2.54 20.11
CA ASP A 396 0.71 -3.75 19.35
C ASP A 396 -0.78 -4.13 19.51
N GLU A 397 -1.36 -3.93 20.69
CA GLU A 397 -2.78 -4.20 20.95
C GLU A 397 -3.72 -3.33 20.12
N LEU A 398 -3.42 -2.03 20.00
CA LEU A 398 -4.20 -1.13 19.16
C LEU A 398 -3.98 -1.39 17.68
N MET A 399 -2.74 -1.70 17.28
CA MET A 399 -2.45 -2.10 15.90
C MET A 399 -3.23 -3.37 15.52
N ALA A 400 -3.37 -4.33 16.45
CA ALA A 400 -4.15 -5.53 16.23
C ALA A 400 -5.66 -5.32 16.10
N ILE A 401 -6.20 -4.14 16.41
CA ILE A 401 -7.60 -3.81 16.11
C ILE A 401 -7.81 -3.72 14.60
N ALA A 402 -6.86 -3.13 13.89
CA ALA A 402 -6.85 -3.05 12.42
C ALA A 402 -6.24 -4.31 11.77
N HIS A 403 -5.22 -4.90 12.39
CA HIS A 403 -4.46 -6.05 11.87
C HIS A 403 -4.62 -7.26 12.79
N SER A 404 -5.78 -7.92 12.74
CA SER A 404 -6.17 -8.86 13.81
C SER A 404 -5.22 -10.04 14.06
N ASP A 405 -4.46 -10.47 13.06
CA ASP A 405 -3.48 -11.54 13.17
C ASP A 405 -2.13 -11.08 13.77
N HIS A 406 -1.91 -9.77 13.90
CA HIS A 406 -0.76 -9.20 14.60
C HIS A 406 -0.70 -9.66 16.07
N THR A 407 -1.84 -10.03 16.66
CA THR A 407 -1.91 -10.73 17.96
C THR A 407 -0.96 -11.92 18.03
N SER A 408 -0.92 -12.74 16.98
CA SER A 408 -0.04 -13.91 16.91
C SER A 408 1.43 -13.54 16.77
N ASN A 409 1.74 -12.32 16.31
CA ASN A 409 3.12 -11.85 16.19
C ASN A 409 3.66 -11.39 17.53
N TYR A 410 2.97 -10.46 18.21
CA TYR A 410 3.51 -9.86 19.43
C TYR A 410 3.43 -10.77 20.66
N GLN A 411 2.71 -11.89 20.57
CA GLN A 411 2.65 -12.92 21.62
C GLN A 411 3.79 -13.94 21.54
N LYS A 412 4.65 -13.89 20.51
CA LYS A 412 5.82 -14.77 20.43
C LYS A 412 6.87 -14.35 21.45
N ASP A 413 7.49 -15.33 22.11
CA ASP A 413 8.50 -15.10 23.15
C ASP A 413 9.73 -14.31 22.65
N ASP A 414 10.04 -14.41 21.35
CA ASP A 414 11.17 -13.76 20.70
C ASP A 414 10.80 -12.45 19.96
N TYR A 415 9.58 -11.93 20.16
CA TYR A 415 9.15 -10.71 19.49
C TYR A 415 9.94 -9.48 19.97
N ALA A 416 10.85 -8.99 19.11
CA ALA A 416 11.83 -7.95 19.43
C ALA A 416 11.26 -6.52 19.51
N TYR A 417 10.05 -6.30 19.00
CA TYR A 417 9.49 -4.97 18.73
C TYR A 417 8.29 -4.62 19.60
N ARG A 418 8.22 -5.21 20.80
CA ARG A 418 7.06 -5.04 21.70
C ARG A 418 6.79 -3.56 22.03
N SER A 419 5.62 -3.09 21.62
CA SER A 419 5.09 -1.74 21.81
C SER A 419 3.90 -1.76 22.78
N THR A 420 4.10 -1.22 23.99
CA THR A 420 3.10 -1.17 25.08
C THR A 420 2.79 0.24 25.57
N ASP A 421 3.39 1.27 24.98
CA ASP A 421 3.39 2.63 25.50
C ASP A 421 2.91 3.63 24.43
N LEU A 422 1.93 4.46 24.79
CA LEU A 422 1.32 5.46 23.90
C LEU A 422 1.89 6.87 24.08
N SER A 423 2.93 7.08 24.89
CA SER A 423 3.53 8.42 25.08
C SER A 423 4.13 9.02 23.80
N ASN A 424 4.39 8.19 22.78
CA ASN A 424 4.84 8.62 21.45
C ASN A 424 3.74 8.58 20.39
N ASN A 425 2.49 8.27 20.75
CA ASN A 425 1.37 8.36 19.82
C ASN A 425 1.13 9.83 19.42
N TYR A 426 0.78 10.05 18.16
CA TYR A 426 0.56 11.39 17.61
C TYR A 426 -0.46 12.22 18.41
N PHE A 427 -1.63 11.65 18.72
CA PHE A 427 -2.68 12.37 19.45
C PHE A 427 -2.36 12.58 20.93
N VAL A 428 -1.53 11.72 21.51
CA VAL A 428 -1.04 11.91 22.88
C VAL A 428 -0.06 13.08 22.91
N ARG A 429 0.92 13.09 22.00
CA ARG A 429 1.97 14.13 21.90
C ARG A 429 1.41 15.50 21.57
N ASN A 430 0.42 15.60 20.70
CA ASN A 430 -0.20 16.87 20.33
C ASN A 430 -1.34 17.32 21.27
N GLY A 431 -1.64 16.54 22.32
CA GLY A 431 -2.67 16.85 23.33
C GLY A 431 -4.11 16.64 22.87
N LYS A 432 -4.36 16.12 21.68
CA LYS A 432 -5.72 15.81 21.18
C LYS A 432 -6.39 14.71 22.00
N ALA A 433 -5.63 13.70 22.42
CA ALA A 433 -6.13 12.61 23.27
C ALA A 433 -6.72 13.14 24.59
N ASP A 434 -6.05 14.13 25.19
CA ASP A 434 -6.52 14.79 26.41
C ASP A 434 -7.82 15.58 26.17
N LYS A 435 -7.89 16.35 25.07
CA LYS A 435 -9.12 17.06 24.67
C LYS A 435 -10.30 16.12 24.44
N TRP A 436 -10.07 14.93 23.90
CA TRP A 436 -11.11 13.92 23.76
C TRP A 436 -11.52 13.35 25.11
N ALA A 437 -10.57 13.04 26.01
CA ALA A 437 -10.86 12.55 27.35
C ALA A 437 -11.66 13.57 28.20
N GLU A 438 -11.38 14.87 28.06
CA GLU A 438 -12.13 15.96 28.71
C GLU A 438 -13.64 15.88 28.44
N LYS A 439 -14.06 15.49 27.22
CA LYS A 439 -15.48 15.37 26.85
C LYS A 439 -16.23 14.29 27.65
N TYR A 440 -15.51 13.44 28.37
CA TYR A 440 -16.08 12.40 29.23
C TYR A 440 -15.97 12.74 30.72
N ALA A 441 -15.31 13.84 31.10
CA ALA A 441 -15.01 14.18 32.50
C ALA A 441 -16.28 14.24 33.36
N ASP A 442 -17.31 14.97 32.93
CA ASP A 442 -18.57 15.08 33.67
C ASP A 442 -19.28 13.72 33.84
N ARG A 443 -19.30 12.90 32.78
CA ARG A 443 -19.91 11.55 32.82
C ARG A 443 -19.17 10.64 33.79
N ILE A 444 -17.84 10.68 33.79
CA ILE A 444 -17.00 9.94 34.73
C ILE A 444 -17.22 10.44 36.16
N GLN A 445 -17.23 11.76 36.37
CA GLN A 445 -17.37 12.37 37.70
C GLN A 445 -18.71 12.00 38.34
N GLN A 446 -19.80 11.93 37.58
CA GLN A 446 -21.11 11.48 38.08
C GLN A 446 -21.04 10.08 38.70
N HIS A 447 -20.34 9.14 38.07
CA HIS A 447 -20.17 7.79 38.61
C HIS A 447 -19.22 7.76 39.82
N LEU A 448 -18.16 8.57 39.80
CA LEU A 448 -17.23 8.69 40.94
C LEU A 448 -17.93 9.26 42.17
N ASP A 449 -18.76 10.29 42.01
CA ASP A 449 -19.53 10.91 43.10
C ASP A 449 -20.63 9.98 43.62
N ALA A 450 -21.20 9.14 42.75
CA ALA A 450 -22.10 8.06 43.12
C ALA A 450 -21.42 6.90 43.86
N LYS A 451 -20.08 6.92 43.96
CA LYS A 451 -19.26 5.87 44.57
C LYS A 451 -19.53 4.48 44.00
N GLU A 452 -19.77 4.42 42.70
CA GLU A 452 -19.79 3.14 42.01
C GLU A 452 -18.39 2.49 42.15
N GLU A 453 -18.23 1.20 41.89
CA GLU A 453 -16.89 0.57 41.88
C GLU A 453 -16.47 0.19 40.44
N SER A 454 -17.43 0.24 39.52
CA SER A 454 -17.27 -0.04 38.10
C SER A 454 -18.42 0.59 37.33
N PHE A 455 -18.14 1.22 36.19
CA PHE A 455 -19.15 1.77 35.29
C PHE A 455 -18.75 1.60 33.82
N SER A 456 -19.70 1.81 32.93
CA SER A 456 -19.47 1.84 31.48
C SER A 456 -20.09 3.10 30.90
N ILE A 457 -19.34 3.77 30.03
CA ILE A 457 -19.79 4.96 29.31
C ILE A 457 -19.72 4.63 27.81
N ASN A 458 -20.76 5.04 27.08
CA ASN A 458 -20.78 4.90 25.63
C ASN A 458 -19.78 5.88 25.01
N ALA A 459 -19.08 5.41 23.97
CA ALA A 459 -18.23 6.27 23.16
C ALA A 459 -19.07 7.32 22.41
N ASP A 460 -18.49 8.47 22.08
CA ASP A 460 -19.14 9.49 21.24
C ASP A 460 -18.98 9.20 19.74
N ASN A 461 -18.10 8.28 19.38
CA ASN A 461 -17.72 7.92 18.01
C ASN A 461 -18.39 6.64 17.48
N GLN A 462 -19.61 6.34 17.94
CA GLN A 462 -20.31 5.07 17.61
C GLN A 462 -20.61 4.89 16.11
N SER A 463 -20.60 5.98 15.34
CA SER A 463 -20.77 5.95 13.88
C SER A 463 -19.50 5.55 13.13
N PHE A 464 -18.33 5.54 13.79
CA PHE A 464 -17.07 5.22 13.13
C PHE A 464 -16.94 3.69 12.97
N PRO A 465 -16.25 3.22 11.92
CA PRO A 465 -15.96 1.80 11.78
C PRO A 465 -15.22 1.23 13.00
N PRO A 466 -15.39 -0.07 13.32
CA PRO A 466 -14.71 -0.74 14.43
C PRO A 466 -13.20 -0.57 14.47
N SER A 467 -12.56 -0.65 13.31
CA SER A 467 -11.11 -0.47 13.15
C SER A 467 -10.63 0.92 13.56
N ILE A 468 -11.47 1.95 13.38
CA ILE A 468 -11.14 3.35 13.67
C ILE A 468 -11.54 3.73 15.10
N SER A 469 -12.81 3.49 15.44
CA SER A 469 -13.36 3.75 16.78
C SER A 469 -12.55 3.03 17.84
N GLY A 470 -12.21 1.75 17.66
CA GLY A 470 -11.43 0.98 18.62
C GLY A 470 -10.06 1.59 18.92
N ILE A 471 -9.35 2.09 17.90
CA ILE A 471 -8.02 2.70 18.06
C ILE A 471 -8.14 4.05 18.78
N GLN A 472 -9.01 4.95 18.28
CA GLN A 472 -9.26 6.24 18.94
C GLN A 472 -9.67 6.02 20.40
N ASN A 473 -10.45 4.98 20.62
CA ASN A 473 -10.85 4.59 21.95
C ASN A 473 -9.60 4.17 22.77
N GLY A 474 -8.81 3.18 22.36
CA GLY A 474 -7.55 2.86 23.05
C GLY A 474 -6.72 4.07 23.54
N ILE A 475 -6.58 5.07 22.66
CA ILE A 475 -5.87 6.34 22.92
C ILE A 475 -6.58 7.21 23.98
N VAL A 476 -7.91 7.34 23.90
CA VAL A 476 -8.68 8.14 24.87
C VAL A 476 -8.68 7.51 26.27
N ALA A 477 -8.72 6.17 26.41
CA ALA A 477 -8.58 5.53 27.74
C ALA A 477 -7.20 5.79 28.33
N TYR A 478 -6.15 5.75 27.50
CA TYR A 478 -4.81 6.10 27.96
C TYR A 478 -4.76 7.53 28.53
N ALA A 479 -5.33 8.51 27.82
CA ALA A 479 -5.42 9.87 28.32
C ALA A 479 -6.25 9.99 29.61
N MET A 480 -7.36 9.27 29.74
CA MET A 480 -8.16 9.21 30.98
C MET A 480 -7.36 8.70 32.18
N ASN A 481 -6.47 7.72 31.97
CA ASN A 481 -5.60 7.17 33.02
C ASN A 481 -4.49 8.12 33.48
N LEU A 482 -4.14 9.12 32.67
CA LEU A 482 -3.17 10.15 33.04
C LEU A 482 -3.81 11.33 33.78
N ARG A 483 -5.14 11.45 33.75
CA ARG A 483 -5.86 12.53 34.41
C ARG A 483 -5.94 12.31 35.92
N GLU A 484 -5.84 13.40 36.67
CA GLU A 484 -6.13 13.37 38.10
C GLU A 484 -7.65 13.40 38.32
N TRP A 485 -8.13 12.49 39.15
CA TRP A 485 -9.55 12.38 39.51
C TRP A 485 -9.69 12.56 41.02
N GLU A 486 -10.72 13.29 41.45
CA GLU A 486 -10.98 13.53 42.86
C GLU A 486 -12.47 13.39 43.17
N THR A 487 -12.81 12.88 44.34
CA THR A 487 -14.17 12.98 44.90
C THR A 487 -14.08 13.33 46.38
N ASN A 488 -14.85 14.31 46.83
CA ASN A 488 -14.92 14.73 48.24
C ASN A 488 -13.54 14.91 48.91
N ASN A 489 -12.62 15.63 48.26
CA ASN A 489 -11.23 15.87 48.69
C ASN A 489 -10.35 14.61 48.83
N SER A 490 -10.73 13.50 48.21
CA SER A 490 -9.93 12.27 48.12
C SER A 490 -9.50 12.02 46.68
N LYS A 491 -8.20 11.80 46.46
CA LYS A 491 -7.68 11.38 45.15
C LYS A 491 -8.21 10.00 44.77
N VAL A 492 -8.55 9.82 43.51
CA VAL A 492 -9.04 8.57 42.93
C VAL A 492 -8.06 8.09 41.86
N GLU A 493 -7.63 6.82 41.96
CA GLU A 493 -6.92 6.16 40.87
C GLU A 493 -7.95 5.49 39.93
N LEU A 494 -8.14 6.08 38.77
CA LEU A 494 -8.96 5.52 37.69
C LEU A 494 -8.11 4.58 36.82
N ALA A 495 -8.64 3.39 36.50
CA ALA A 495 -8.06 2.47 35.52
C ALA A 495 -9.06 2.23 34.36
N ALA A 496 -9.18 3.23 33.49
CA ALA A 496 -9.90 3.12 32.24
C ALA A 496 -9.24 2.07 31.34
N THR A 497 -10.01 1.06 30.92
CA THR A 497 -9.58 0.09 29.90
C THR A 497 -10.51 0.21 28.71
N SER A 498 -9.97 0.26 27.51
CA SER A 498 -10.81 0.07 26.33
C SER A 498 -11.11 -1.41 26.19
N ASN A 499 -12.38 -1.80 26.34
CA ASN A 499 -12.83 -3.16 26.00
C ASN A 499 -13.05 -3.23 24.49
N VAL A 500 -11.95 -3.19 23.73
CA VAL A 500 -12.04 -3.45 22.29
C VAL A 500 -12.03 -4.96 22.10
N THR A 501 -13.18 -5.60 22.31
CA THR A 501 -13.42 -6.95 21.78
C THR A 501 -14.00 -6.83 20.38
N LYS A 502 -13.69 -7.84 19.54
CA LYS A 502 -14.01 -7.91 18.11
C LYS A 502 -15.50 -7.75 17.74
N GLU A 503 -16.40 -7.69 18.73
CA GLU A 503 -17.86 -7.68 18.54
C GLU A 503 -18.61 -6.45 19.11
N SER A 504 -17.93 -5.48 19.75
CA SER A 504 -18.62 -4.22 20.13
C SER A 504 -17.64 -3.05 20.32
N ASN A 505 -17.18 -2.50 19.21
CA ASN A 505 -16.31 -1.32 19.10
C ASN A 505 -16.94 0.02 19.55
N SER A 506 -18.17 0.01 20.06
CA SER A 506 -18.89 1.19 20.53
C SER A 506 -18.91 1.35 22.06
N LYS A 507 -18.24 0.46 22.82
CA LYS A 507 -18.29 0.45 24.28
C LYS A 507 -16.92 0.41 24.94
N TRP A 508 -16.83 1.18 26.02
CA TRP A 508 -15.66 1.25 26.89
C TRP A 508 -16.01 0.68 28.26
N SER A 509 -15.04 0.08 28.97
CA SER A 509 -15.25 -0.26 30.37
C SER A 509 -14.13 0.30 31.25
N ALA A 510 -14.49 1.21 32.15
CA ALA A 510 -13.55 1.67 33.17
C ALA A 510 -13.71 0.82 34.43
N LYS A 511 -12.59 0.33 34.98
CA LYS A 511 -12.52 -0.22 36.34
C LYS A 511 -11.75 0.76 37.20
N TYR A 512 -12.08 0.90 38.48
CA TYR A 512 -11.34 1.82 39.34
C TYR A 512 -11.28 1.32 40.77
N ARG A 513 -10.35 1.89 41.51
CA ARG A 513 -10.14 1.56 42.91
C ARG A 513 -9.98 2.86 43.70
N PHE A 514 -10.85 3.07 44.67
CA PHE A 514 -10.66 4.17 45.63
C PHE A 514 -9.39 3.93 46.45
N LEU A 515 -8.45 4.88 46.41
CA LEU A 515 -7.40 4.99 47.42
C LEU A 515 -7.94 5.83 48.58
N TYR A 516 -8.51 5.18 49.58
CA TYR A 516 -8.75 5.84 50.86
C TYR A 516 -7.41 6.05 51.56
N LEU A 517 -6.94 7.30 51.64
CA LEU A 517 -6.04 7.72 52.70
C LEU A 517 -6.90 8.35 53.80
N SER A 518 -7.54 7.50 54.62
CA SER A 518 -8.15 8.02 55.84
C SER A 518 -7.04 8.47 56.80
N THR A 519 -7.27 9.56 57.53
CA THR A 519 -6.39 9.99 58.63
C THR A 519 -6.15 8.84 59.63
N ASP A 520 -7.12 7.96 59.78
CA ASP A 520 -7.05 6.76 60.60
C ASP A 520 -6.13 5.67 60.04
N ASP A 521 -5.98 5.55 58.72
CA ASP A 521 -5.04 4.61 58.07
C ASP A 521 -3.60 5.13 58.11
N ILE A 522 -3.41 6.46 58.04
CA ILE A 522 -2.12 7.12 58.32
C ILE A 522 -1.75 6.92 59.80
N ILE A 523 -2.69 7.11 60.72
CA ILE A 523 -2.49 6.85 62.16
C ILE A 523 -2.26 5.36 62.42
N ARG A 524 -2.93 4.44 61.72
CA ARG A 524 -2.67 2.99 61.81
C ARG A 524 -1.30 2.61 61.29
N ALA A 525 -0.86 3.18 60.17
CA ALA A 525 0.47 2.96 59.60
C ALA A 525 1.59 3.53 60.48
N ILE A 526 1.37 4.69 61.10
CA ILE A 526 2.28 5.29 62.10
C ILE A 526 2.31 4.42 63.38
N ASN A 527 1.15 3.98 63.87
CA ASN A 527 1.03 3.15 65.08
C ASN A 527 1.50 1.70 64.88
N GLN A 528 1.45 1.14 63.66
CA GLN A 528 2.05 -0.16 63.33
C GLN A 528 3.58 -0.08 63.18
N ARG A 529 4.15 1.11 62.94
CA ARG A 529 5.61 1.34 62.90
C ARG A 529 6.22 1.70 64.27
N LEU A 530 5.42 2.18 65.23
CA LEU A 530 5.87 2.57 66.58
C LEU A 530 6.41 1.42 67.47
N PRO A 531 5.94 0.15 67.40
CA PRO A 531 6.52 -0.94 68.18
C PRO A 531 7.93 -1.35 67.71
N ARG A 532 8.31 -1.02 66.46
CA ARG A 532 9.65 -1.31 65.93
C ARG A 532 10.68 -0.22 66.26
N LEU A 533 10.26 1.00 66.62
CA LEU A 533 11.18 2.07 67.04
C LEU A 533 11.45 2.10 68.56
N ARG A 534 10.56 1.52 69.40
CA ARG A 534 10.84 1.38 70.85
C ARG A 534 11.79 0.25 71.23
N LYS A 535 12.11 -0.68 70.31
CA LYS A 535 13.14 -1.72 70.53
C LYS A 535 14.54 -1.35 70.04
N MET A 536 14.72 -0.18 69.42
CA MET A 536 16.03 0.31 68.96
C MET A 536 16.67 1.38 69.88
N TYR A 537 16.06 1.69 71.02
CA TYR A 537 16.58 2.66 72.01
C TYR A 537 16.63 2.12 73.46
N CYS A 538 16.75 0.81 73.62
CA CYS A 538 17.18 0.18 74.89
C CYS A 538 18.22 -0.91 74.59
N HIS A 539 19.43 -0.49 74.21
CA HIS A 539 20.72 -1.06 74.61
C HIS A 539 21.83 -0.12 74.19
#